data_AF-A0A9X3NJZ9-F1
#
_entry.id   AF-A0A9X3NJZ9-F1
#
_cell.length_a   1.000
_cell.length_b   1.000
_cell.length_c   1.000
_cell.angle_alpha   90.00
_cell.angle_beta   90.00
_cell.angle_gamma   90.00
#
_symmetry.space_group_name_H-M   'P 1'
#
loop_
_entity.id
_entity.type
_entity.pdbx_description
1 polymer ?
#
loop_
_entity_poly.entity_id
_entity_poly.type
_entity_poly.pdbx_seq_one_letter_code
_entity_poly.pdbx_strand_id
1 'polypeptide(L)' 'MLKVPESWLRKKATQQAIPCTFIGKHLRFSAADLVRIVQQGARRPVTGRAANGNE' A
#
# COMPACT_ATOMS: atom_id res chain seq x y z
N MET A 1 5.50 -9.04 12.41
CA MET A 1 6.25 -8.40 11.31
C MET A 1 5.35 -8.25 10.11
N LEU A 2 5.21 -7.03 9.58
CA LEU A 2 4.42 -6.75 8.37
C LEU A 2 5.27 -7.12 7.14
N LYS A 3 4.81 -8.07 6.30
CA LYS A 3 5.54 -8.55 5.12
C LYS A 3 5.33 -7.62 3.90
N VAL A 4 5.62 -6.32 4.06
CA VAL A 4 5.50 -5.35 2.96
C VAL A 4 6.79 -4.55 2.78
N PRO A 5 7.25 -4.34 1.54
CA PRO A 5 8.43 -3.52 1.29
C PRO A 5 8.14 -2.03 1.55
N GLU A 6 9.13 -1.34 2.11
CA GLU A 6 9.03 0.07 2.51
C GLU A 6 8.77 1.02 1.32
N SER A 7 9.32 0.69 0.15
CA SER A 7 9.10 1.42 -1.10
C SER A 7 7.64 1.36 -1.57
N TRP A 8 6.98 0.20 -1.40
CA TRP A 8 5.55 0.05 -1.70
C TRP A 8 4.70 0.88 -0.74
N LEU A 9 5.05 0.86 0.55
CA LEU A 9 4.34 1.62 1.58
C LEU A 9 4.38 3.12 1.26
N ARG A 10 5.58 3.64 0.95
CA ARG A 10 5.76 5.04 0.53
C ARG A 10 4.95 5.36 -0.72
N LYS A 11 5.06 4.55 -1.77
CA LYS A 11 4.33 4.77 -3.03
C LYS A 11 2.81 4.80 -2.79
N LYS A 12 2.27 3.86 -2.01
CA LYS A 12 0.83 3.78 -1.73
C LYS A 12 0.34 4.92 -0.83
N ALA A 13 1.14 5.34 0.15
CA ALA A 13 0.83 6.48 1.00
C ALA A 13 0.81 7.79 0.20
N THR A 14 1.80 8.02 -0.67
CA THR A 14 1.82 9.18 -1.58
C THR A 14 0.63 9.16 -2.55
N GLN A 15 0.25 7.97 -3.02
CA GLN A 15 -0.95 7.78 -3.86
C GLN A 15 -2.27 7.81 -3.07
N GLN A 16 -2.23 8.00 -1.75
CA GLN A 16 -3.39 7.93 -0.83
C GLN A 16 -4.23 6.65 -1.01
N ALA A 17 -3.61 5.58 -1.51
CA ALA A 17 -4.25 4.30 -1.78
C ALA A 17 -4.38 3.43 -0.53
N ILE A 18 -3.72 3.83 0.57
CA ILE A 18 -3.82 3.22 1.89
C ILE A 18 -4.09 4.32 2.93
N PRO A 19 -4.82 4.02 4.01
CA PRO A 19 -4.97 4.96 5.11
C PRO A 19 -3.64 5.14 5.84
N CYS A 20 -3.20 6.39 5.98
CA CYS A 20 -2.01 6.77 6.73
C CYS A 20 -2.14 8.21 7.23
N THR A 21 -1.56 8.48 8.39
CA THR A 21 -1.46 9.85 8.91
C THR A 21 -0.05 10.37 8.69
N PHE A 22 0.07 11.54 8.04
CA PHE A 22 1.35 12.24 7.91
C PHE A 22 1.66 13.01 9.18
N ILE A 23 2.74 12.65 9.85
CA ILE A 23 3.28 13.36 11.01
C ILE A 23 4.62 13.96 10.58
N GLY A 24 4.53 15.11 9.89
CA GLY A 24 5.67 15.72 9.22
C GLY A 24 6.22 14.79 8.13
N LYS A 25 7.51 14.42 8.22
CA LYS A 25 8.17 13.49 7.28
C LYS A 25 7.90 12.01 7.55
N HIS A 26 7.16 11.69 8.62
CA HIS A 26 6.90 10.32 9.02
C HIS A 26 5.47 9.91 8.69
N LEU A 27 5.31 8.66 8.28
CA LEU A 27 4.02 8.02 8.13
C LEU A 27 3.70 7.29 9.44
N ARG A 28 2.53 7.58 10.01
CA ARG A 28 2.00 6.85 11.17
C ARG A 28 0.78 6.04 10.72
N PHE A 29 0.74 4.80 11.20
CA PHE A 29 -0.38 3.88 11.04
C PHE A 29 -0.94 3.58 12.43
N SER A 30 -2.23 3.84 12.62
CA SER A 30 -2.96 3.32 13.77
C SER A 30 -3.27 1.84 13.58
N ALA A 31 -3.66 1.16 14.66
CA ALA A 31 -4.12 -0.23 14.58
C ALA A 31 -5.31 -0.38 13.61
N ALA A 32 -6.21 0.61 13.57
CA ALA A 32 -7.34 0.64 12.63
C ALA A 32 -6.87 0.75 11.18
N ASP A 33 -5.87 1.60 10.90
CA ASP A 33 -5.29 1.74 9.55
C ASP A 33 -4.68 0.41 9.08
N LEU A 34 -3.96 -0.29 9.96
CA LEU A 34 -3.39 -1.60 9.63
C LEU A 34 -4.47 -2.63 9.29
N VAL A 35 -5.55 -2.70 10.07
CA VAL A 35 -6.68 -3.61 9.78
C VAL A 35 -7.31 -3.27 8.42
N ARG A 36 -7.48 -1.98 8.11
CA ARG A 36 -8.00 -1.51 6.83
C ARG A 36 -7.10 -1.88 5.66
N ILE A 37 -5.79 -1.71 5.81
CA ILE A 37 -4.79 -2.10 4.80
C ILE A 37 -4.84 -3.61 4.56
N VAL A 38 -4.90 -4.42 5.62
CA VAL A 38 -5.00 -5.88 5.51
C VAL A 38 -6.30 -6.30 4.83
N GLN A 39 -7.44 -5.71 5.19
CA GLN A 39 -8.73 -5.98 4.55
C GLN A 39 -8.74 -5.58 3.06
N GLN A 40 -8.17 -4.43 2.72
CA GLN A 40 -8.04 -3.98 1.33
C GLN A 40 -7.10 -4.88 0.53
N GLY A 41 -5.99 -5.33 1.13
CA GLY A 41 -5.04 -6.24 0.48
C GLY A 41 -5.53 -7.69 0.35
N ALA A 42 -6.40 -8.14 1.28
CA ALA A 42 -7.07 -9.43 1.18
C ALA A 42 -8.01 -9.48 -0.03
N ARG A 43 -8.53 -8.33 -0.46
CA ARG A 43 -9.18 -8.20 -1.77
C ARG A 43 -8.08 -8.17 -2.82
N ARG A 44 -7.81 -9.35 -3.40
CA ARG A 44 -6.84 -9.61 -4.47
C ARG A 44 -6.71 -8.37 -5.36
N PRO A 45 -5.54 -7.69 -5.41
CA PRO A 45 -5.36 -6.63 -6.38
C PRO A 45 -5.58 -7.26 -7.76
N VAL A 46 -6.42 -6.64 -8.57
CA VAL A 46 -6.53 -6.97 -9.99
C VAL A 46 -5.18 -6.57 -10.58
N THR A 47 -4.20 -7.47 -10.52
CA THR A 47 -2.92 -7.28 -11.17
C THR A 47 -3.18 -7.44 -12.66
N GLY A 48 -3.64 -6.35 -13.29
CA GLY A 48 -3.54 -6.18 -14.71
C GLY A 48 -2.07 -6.19 -15.07
N ARG A 49 -1.56 -7.38 -15.39
CA ARG A 49 -0.29 -7.56 -16.09
C ARG A 49 -0.52 -7.00 -17.50
N ALA A 50 -0.39 -5.69 -17.64
CA ALA A 50 -0.28 -5.06 -18.95
C ALA A 50 1.00 -5.60 -19.59
N ALA A 51 0.77 -6.35 -20.66
CA ALA A 51 1.69 -6.85 -21.67
C ALA A 51 3.10 -6.23 -21.65
N ASN A 52 4.10 -7.06 -21.39
CA ASN A 52 5.41 -6.86 -21.98
C ASN A 52 5.48 -7.80 -23.18
N GLY A 53 5.06 -7.28 -24.33
CA GLY A 53 5.21 -7.88 -25.65
C GLY A 53 5.94 -6.86 -26.50
N ASN A 54 7.24 -7.07 -26.65
CA ASN A 54 8.07 -6.39 -27.64
C ASN A 54 8.97 -7.48 -28.20
N GLU A 55 8.46 -8.03 -29.31
CA GLU A 55 9.13 -8.21 -30.62
C GLU A 55 10.66 -8.30 -30.63
#